data_AF-C7Z2G2-F1
#
_entry.id   AF-C7Z2G2-F1
#
_cell.length_a   1.000
_cell.length_b   1.000
_cell.length_c   1.000
_cell.angle_alpha   90.00
_cell.angle_beta   90.00
_cell.angle_gamma   90.00
#
_symmetry.space_group_name_H-M   'P 1'
#
loop_
_entity.id
_entity.type
_entity.pdbx_description
1 polymer ?
#
loop_
_entity_poly.entity_id
_entity_poly.type
_entity_poly.pdbx_seq_one_letter_code
_entity_poly.pdbx_strand_id
1 'polypeptide(L)'
;MSSRYQRPPNPRDILDEAIEHNSVSQLAEALRIAQSNPPRNSSYEKFLASALSACVEDGKLDLVKHLLEQESVPLTWLSPTKVWSKFSIPLVELLIAHGWDINQQAPRGPTDRCRRLVDLACHDQDIITWLVHHGARVDGGEYDYEIFPQPAPLLETCALQGSVSTFKYLQERGARLGRRTLHLAAGAAAALGVNPKMEGDGTVDAEVSTGSKEAERKTAKLEMLRFLVEEVKLDVNAMDTDIPHHARHLGTPICYAASKSNGEAVVRWLLEKGADPSIKNMEGADAEYVAKDHGCEKPLGVLKEWKAAKEQSE
;
A
#
# COMPACT_ATOMS: atom_id res chain seq x y z
N MET A 1 59.31 -6.49 15.91
CA MET A 1 58.47 -6.06 14.77
C MET A 1 57.08 -6.63 14.97
N SER A 2 56.23 -5.89 15.69
CA SER A 2 54.85 -6.31 15.94
C SER A 2 54.08 -6.20 14.62
N SER A 3 53.83 -7.35 13.99
CA SER A 3 52.83 -7.48 12.94
C SER A 3 51.52 -6.91 13.52
N ARG A 4 51.16 -5.69 13.11
CA ARG A 4 49.84 -5.15 13.41
C ARG A 4 48.89 -6.12 12.72
N TYR A 5 48.15 -6.90 13.52
CA TYR A 5 46.99 -7.62 13.05
C TYR A 5 46.00 -6.58 12.48
N GLN A 6 46.17 -6.23 11.20
CA GLN A 6 45.15 -5.51 10.44
C GLN A 6 43.95 -6.45 10.46
N ARG A 7 42.88 -6.02 11.11
CA ARG A 7 41.62 -6.75 11.02
C ARG A 7 41.29 -6.87 9.53
N PRO A 8 40.92 -8.07 9.05
CA PRO A 8 40.48 -8.21 7.67
C PRO A 8 39.35 -7.21 7.42
N PRO A 9 39.32 -6.57 6.24
CA PRO A 9 38.31 -5.58 5.91
C PRO A 9 36.91 -6.21 6.06
N ASN A 10 35.96 -5.43 6.54
CA ASN A 10 34.61 -5.90 6.78
C ASN A 10 33.93 -6.11 5.41
N PRO A 11 33.41 -7.31 5.10
CA PRO A 11 32.78 -7.57 3.80
C PRO A 11 31.54 -6.71 3.57
N ARG A 12 30.90 -6.19 4.62
CA ARG A 12 29.78 -5.25 4.47
C ARG A 12 30.21 -3.89 3.93
N ASP A 13 31.33 -3.35 4.42
CA ASP A 13 31.81 -2.04 3.98
C ASP A 13 32.16 -2.07 2.48
N ILE A 14 32.78 -3.17 2.02
CA ILE A 14 33.11 -3.38 0.60
C ILE A 14 31.84 -3.59 -0.25
N LEU A 15 30.82 -4.27 0.29
CA LEU A 15 29.54 -4.42 -0.38
C LEU A 15 28.86 -3.05 -0.57
N ASP A 16 28.89 -2.20 0.45
CA ASP A 16 28.31 -0.85 0.37
C ASP A 16 29.03 -0.01 -0.71
N GLU A 17 30.36 -0.06 -0.77
CA GLU A 17 31.14 0.57 -1.85
C GLU A 17 30.81 -0.03 -3.24
N ALA A 18 30.61 -1.36 -3.32
CA ALA A 18 30.24 -2.02 -4.56
C ALA A 18 28.88 -1.54 -5.08
N ILE A 19 27.90 -1.33 -4.18
CA ILE A 19 26.58 -0.81 -4.52
C ILE A 19 26.67 0.67 -4.93
N GLU A 20 27.43 1.47 -4.19
CA GLU A 20 27.65 2.89 -4.48
C GLU A 20 28.26 3.08 -5.89
N HIS A 21 29.28 2.27 -6.22
CA HIS A 21 29.99 2.36 -7.50
C HIS A 21 29.44 1.44 -8.60
N ASN A 22 28.39 0.65 -8.34
CA ASN A 22 27.86 -0.39 -9.23
C ASN A 22 28.97 -1.32 -9.76
N SER A 23 29.87 -1.74 -8.88
CA SER A 23 31.13 -2.42 -9.23
C SER A 23 31.08 -3.92 -8.95
N VAL A 24 31.02 -4.71 -10.03
CA VAL A 24 31.02 -6.18 -9.96
C VAL A 24 32.30 -6.74 -9.31
N SER A 25 33.45 -6.08 -9.54
CA SER A 25 34.73 -6.51 -8.97
C SER A 25 34.78 -6.33 -7.45
N GLN A 26 34.27 -5.21 -6.92
CA GLN A 26 34.18 -4.99 -5.48
C GLN A 26 33.17 -5.96 -4.84
N LEU A 27 32.06 -6.25 -5.53
CA LEU A 27 31.10 -7.26 -5.09
C LEU A 27 31.75 -8.65 -4.96
N ALA A 28 32.47 -9.09 -6.00
CA ALA A 28 33.16 -10.38 -5.97
C ALA A 28 34.19 -10.46 -4.81
N GLU A 29 34.89 -9.35 -4.53
CA GLU A 29 35.82 -9.28 -3.40
C GLU A 29 35.09 -9.35 -2.05
N ALA A 30 33.97 -8.65 -1.90
CA ALA A 30 33.13 -8.72 -0.69
C ALA A 30 32.64 -10.15 -0.43
N LEU A 31 32.19 -10.86 -1.48
CA LEU A 31 31.75 -12.25 -1.40
C LEU A 31 32.88 -13.19 -0.98
N ARG A 32 34.07 -13.05 -1.58
CA ARG A 32 35.26 -13.86 -1.26
C ARG A 32 35.70 -13.69 0.19
N ILE A 33 35.68 -12.46 0.69
CA ILE A 33 36.00 -12.16 2.09
C ILE A 33 34.94 -12.73 3.03
N ALA A 34 33.65 -12.57 2.70
CA ALA A 34 32.56 -13.11 3.51
C ALA A 34 32.58 -14.64 3.59
N GLN A 35 33.01 -15.33 2.53
CA GLN A 35 33.16 -16.78 2.51
C GLN A 35 34.34 -17.24 3.38
N SER A 36 35.45 -16.50 3.34
CA SER A 36 36.67 -16.81 4.10
C SER A 36 36.55 -16.45 5.59
N ASN A 37 35.76 -15.42 5.91
CA ASN A 37 35.58 -14.90 7.26
C ASN A 37 34.13 -14.45 7.47
N PRO A 38 33.20 -15.40 7.71
CA PRO A 38 31.80 -15.08 7.91
C PRO A 38 31.64 -14.09 9.08
N PRO A 39 30.70 -13.12 8.98
CA PRO A 39 30.49 -12.14 10.05
C PRO A 39 30.25 -12.87 11.37
N ARG A 40 30.81 -12.36 12.48
CA ARG A 40 30.88 -13.02 13.80
C ARG A 40 29.57 -13.68 14.31
N ASN A 41 28.40 -13.27 13.80
CA ASN A 41 27.08 -13.80 14.15
C ASN A 41 26.18 -14.14 12.93
N SER A 42 26.75 -14.37 11.74
CA SER A 42 25.99 -14.59 10.49
C SER A 42 26.60 -15.69 9.63
N SER A 43 25.77 -16.49 8.95
CA SER A 43 26.25 -17.43 7.92
C SER A 43 26.56 -16.67 6.62
N TYR A 44 27.37 -17.29 5.76
CA TYR A 44 27.62 -16.80 4.41
C TYR A 44 26.32 -16.69 3.60
N GLU A 45 25.40 -17.64 3.74
CA GLU A 45 24.07 -17.62 3.12
C GLU A 45 23.24 -16.38 3.53
N LYS A 46 23.25 -16.02 4.82
CA LYS A 46 22.61 -14.80 5.31
C LYS A 46 23.29 -13.54 4.77
N PHE A 47 24.60 -13.57 4.57
CA PHE A 47 25.32 -12.47 3.93
C PHE A 47 24.92 -12.35 2.44
N LEU A 48 24.88 -13.46 1.70
CA LEU A 48 24.43 -13.50 0.30
C LEU A 48 23.02 -12.94 0.14
N ALA A 49 22.07 -13.39 0.96
CA ALA A 49 20.70 -12.89 0.88
C ALA A 49 20.57 -11.41 1.27
N SER A 50 21.38 -10.95 2.24
CA SER A 50 21.47 -9.53 2.59
C SER A 50 22.08 -8.71 1.46
N ALA A 51 23.11 -9.23 0.78
CA ALA A 51 23.74 -8.59 -0.36
C ALA A 51 22.78 -8.47 -1.55
N LEU A 52 22.10 -9.56 -1.91
CA LEU A 52 21.06 -9.53 -2.93
C LEU A 52 19.96 -8.53 -2.58
N SER A 53 19.45 -8.55 -1.34
CA SER A 53 18.41 -7.62 -0.90
C SER A 53 18.84 -6.16 -1.03
N ALA A 54 20.09 -5.84 -0.69
CA ALA A 54 20.63 -4.49 -0.81
C ALA A 54 20.81 -4.08 -2.29
N CYS A 55 21.38 -4.94 -3.14
CA CYS A 55 21.52 -4.67 -4.57
C CYS A 55 20.15 -4.47 -5.27
N VAL A 56 19.14 -5.25 -4.88
CA VAL A 56 17.76 -5.11 -5.37
C VAL A 56 17.12 -3.81 -4.89
N GLU A 57 17.24 -3.49 -3.61
CA GLU A 57 16.67 -2.26 -3.01
C GLU A 57 17.24 -0.98 -3.66
N ASP A 58 18.50 -1.02 -4.07
CA ASP A 58 19.19 0.07 -4.78
C ASP A 58 19.04 0.01 -6.31
N GLY A 59 18.39 -1.02 -6.85
CA GLY A 59 18.12 -1.18 -8.29
C GLY A 59 19.36 -1.46 -9.15
N LYS A 60 20.41 -2.08 -8.59
CA LYS A 60 21.68 -2.37 -9.27
C LYS A 60 21.60 -3.65 -10.10
N LEU A 61 21.00 -3.56 -11.29
CA LEU A 61 20.73 -4.70 -12.18
C LEU A 61 21.97 -5.55 -12.48
N ASP A 62 23.13 -4.95 -12.74
CA ASP A 62 24.36 -5.68 -13.07
C ASP A 62 24.85 -6.53 -11.89
N LEU A 63 24.77 -5.99 -10.67
CA LEU A 63 25.14 -6.68 -9.45
C LEU A 63 24.16 -7.82 -9.13
N VAL A 64 22.85 -7.55 -9.29
CA VAL A 64 21.81 -8.57 -9.12
C VAL A 64 22.04 -9.72 -10.10
N LYS A 65 22.27 -9.41 -11.39
CA LYS A 65 22.55 -10.41 -12.41
C LYS A 65 23.79 -11.25 -12.06
N HIS A 66 24.88 -10.61 -11.62
CA HIS A 66 26.09 -11.32 -11.22
C HIS A 66 25.84 -12.28 -10.05
N LEU A 67 25.09 -11.84 -9.02
CA LEU A 67 24.73 -12.68 -7.87
C LEU A 67 23.88 -13.89 -8.28
N LEU A 68 22.92 -13.70 -9.18
CA LEU A 68 22.00 -14.77 -9.58
C LEU A 68 22.63 -15.79 -10.53
N GLU A 69 23.64 -15.38 -11.32
CA GLU A 69 24.34 -16.27 -12.26
C GLU A 69 25.47 -17.08 -11.59
N GLN A 70 26.17 -16.51 -10.61
CA GLN A 70 27.37 -17.12 -10.01
C GLN A 70 27.09 -17.78 -8.66
N GLU A 71 26.10 -17.31 -7.90
CA GLU A 71 25.81 -17.79 -6.55
C GLU A 71 24.42 -18.45 -6.49
N SER A 72 24.30 -19.54 -5.74
CA SER A 72 23.00 -20.15 -5.46
C SER A 72 22.27 -19.38 -4.34
N VAL A 73 21.75 -18.18 -4.67
CA VAL A 73 21.09 -17.32 -3.68
C VAL A 73 19.62 -17.75 -3.47
N PRO A 74 19.17 -18.01 -2.22
CA PRO A 74 17.78 -18.34 -1.96
C PRO A 74 16.89 -17.10 -2.14
N LEU A 75 16.21 -17.04 -3.29
CA LEU A 75 15.26 -15.98 -3.64
C LEU A 75 14.05 -15.90 -2.69
N THR A 76 13.77 -16.96 -1.94
CA THR A 76 12.71 -17.05 -0.93
C THR A 76 12.84 -16.01 0.19
N TRP A 77 14.05 -15.46 0.42
CA TRP A 77 14.27 -14.43 1.45
C TRP A 77 14.16 -13.00 0.91
N LEU A 78 14.05 -12.83 -0.42
CA LEU A 78 13.92 -11.52 -1.05
C LEU A 78 12.48 -11.01 -0.91
N SER A 79 12.27 -10.07 0.02
CA SER A 79 10.94 -9.49 0.24
C SER A 79 10.45 -8.69 -0.99
N PRO A 80 9.17 -8.85 -1.41
CA PRO A 80 8.56 -8.01 -2.45
C PRO A 80 8.65 -6.51 -2.17
N THR A 81 8.65 -6.10 -0.91
CA THR A 81 8.78 -4.68 -0.53
C THR A 81 10.15 -4.09 -0.86
N LYS A 82 11.21 -4.92 -0.85
CA LYS A 82 12.55 -4.52 -1.29
C LYS A 82 12.62 -4.39 -2.81
N VAL A 83 12.00 -5.33 -3.52
CA VAL A 83 11.86 -5.28 -5.00
C VAL A 83 11.11 -4.01 -5.44
N TRP A 84 10.13 -3.56 -4.66
CA TRP A 84 9.34 -2.37 -4.99
C TRP A 84 10.09 -1.03 -4.84
N SER A 85 11.12 -0.95 -3.98
CA SER A 85 11.84 0.30 -3.66
C SER A 85 12.35 1.04 -4.90
N LYS A 86 13.00 0.30 -5.80
CA LYS A 86 13.48 0.77 -7.11
C LYS A 86 12.90 -0.11 -8.21
N PHE A 87 11.58 -0.27 -8.17
CA PHE A 87 10.85 -1.13 -9.10
C PHE A 87 11.23 -0.81 -10.55
N SER A 88 11.53 -1.85 -11.31
CA SER A 88 11.66 -1.79 -12.76
C SER A 88 11.25 -3.14 -13.34
N ILE A 89 10.60 -3.12 -14.50
CA ILE A 89 10.21 -4.35 -15.21
C ILE A 89 11.43 -5.26 -15.46
N PRO A 90 12.58 -4.77 -15.96
CA PRO A 90 13.76 -5.61 -16.18
C PRO A 90 14.28 -6.32 -14.92
N LEU A 91 14.18 -5.67 -13.75
CA LEU A 91 14.57 -6.28 -12.48
C LEU A 91 13.66 -7.45 -12.14
N VAL A 92 12.35 -7.28 -12.28
CA VAL A 92 11.38 -8.33 -11.97
C VAL A 92 11.46 -9.47 -12.99
N GLU A 93 11.64 -9.17 -14.27
CA GLU A 93 11.88 -10.19 -15.31
C GLU A 93 13.12 -11.03 -15.00
N LEU A 94 14.23 -10.39 -14.60
CA LEU A 94 15.45 -11.08 -14.19
C LEU A 94 15.20 -11.99 -12.98
N LEU A 95 14.50 -11.49 -11.95
CA LEU A 95 14.19 -12.27 -10.75
C LEU A 95 13.29 -13.48 -11.09
N ILE A 96 12.26 -13.29 -11.91
CA ILE A 96 11.36 -14.37 -12.35
C ILE A 96 12.13 -15.41 -13.17
N ALA A 97 13.03 -14.99 -14.06
CA ALA A 97 13.86 -15.89 -14.86
C ALA A 97 14.74 -16.81 -14.00
N HIS A 98 15.13 -16.36 -12.80
CA HIS A 98 15.88 -17.14 -11.82
C HIS A 98 14.99 -17.83 -10.76
N GLY A 99 13.67 -17.82 -10.93
CA GLY A 99 12.72 -18.57 -10.10
C GLY A 99 12.17 -17.81 -8.89
N TRP A 100 12.25 -16.48 -8.87
CA TRP A 100 11.54 -15.69 -7.84
C TRP A 100 10.03 -15.79 -8.03
N ASP A 101 9.31 -16.12 -6.96
CA ASP A 101 7.85 -16.20 -6.99
C ASP A 101 7.23 -14.80 -6.91
N ILE A 102 6.59 -14.36 -8.00
CA ILE A 102 5.86 -13.09 -8.08
C ILE A 102 4.73 -12.97 -7.04
N ASN A 103 4.24 -14.10 -6.54
CA ASN A 103 3.18 -14.18 -5.53
C ASN A 103 3.72 -14.30 -4.10
N GLN A 104 5.04 -14.29 -3.91
CA GLN A 104 5.66 -14.33 -2.61
C GLN A 104 5.12 -13.21 -1.73
N GLN A 105 4.82 -13.53 -0.48
CA GLN A 105 4.40 -12.55 0.52
C GLN A 105 5.62 -12.03 1.26
N ALA A 106 5.62 -10.73 1.55
CA ALA A 106 6.61 -10.18 2.47
C ALA A 106 6.44 -10.78 3.89
N PRO A 107 7.49 -10.76 4.73
CA PRO A 107 7.39 -11.28 6.09
C PRO A 107 6.25 -10.65 6.89
N ARG A 108 5.62 -11.45 7.77
CA ARG A 108 4.63 -10.92 8.72
C ARG A 108 5.34 -9.94 9.65
N GLY A 109 4.90 -8.69 9.62
CA GLY A 109 5.54 -7.61 10.37
C GLY A 109 4.78 -6.30 10.24
N PRO A 110 5.04 -5.33 11.13
CA PRO A 110 4.32 -4.05 11.14
C PRO A 110 4.55 -3.22 9.87
N THR A 111 5.72 -3.38 9.24
CA THR A 111 6.18 -2.66 8.04
C THR A 111 5.60 -3.25 6.75
N ASP A 112 5.76 -4.56 6.57
CA ASP A 112 5.52 -5.19 5.27
C ASP A 112 4.10 -5.78 5.16
N ARG A 113 3.49 -6.17 6.29
CA ARG A 113 2.07 -6.61 6.41
C ARG A 113 1.66 -7.68 5.39
N CYS A 114 2.55 -8.64 5.12
CA CYS A 114 2.36 -9.71 4.14
C CYS A 114 2.05 -9.22 2.71
N ARG A 115 2.39 -7.97 2.37
CA ARG A 115 2.16 -7.43 1.03
C ARG A 115 2.98 -8.18 -0.02
N ARG A 116 2.32 -8.50 -1.12
CA ARG A 116 2.90 -9.01 -2.36
C ARG A 116 3.18 -7.84 -3.29
N LEU A 117 3.88 -8.10 -4.38
CA LEU A 117 4.22 -7.07 -5.36
C LEU A 117 2.96 -6.41 -5.97
N VAL A 118 1.92 -7.20 -6.24
CA VAL A 118 0.63 -6.72 -6.75
C VAL A 118 -0.09 -5.77 -5.78
N ASP A 119 0.07 -5.97 -4.46
CA ASP A 119 -0.56 -5.11 -3.46
C ASP A 119 0.10 -3.71 -3.41
N LEU A 120 1.36 -3.60 -3.85
CA LEU A 120 2.11 -2.34 -3.87
C LEU A 120 1.83 -1.51 -5.13
N ALA A 121 1.45 -2.17 -6.22
CA ALA A 121 1.25 -1.57 -7.54
C ALA A 121 -0.13 -0.95 -7.76
N CYS A 122 -1.08 -1.06 -6.82
CA CYS A 122 -2.49 -0.69 -7.03
C CYS A 122 -2.77 0.76 -7.49
N HIS A 123 -1.80 1.66 -7.39
CA HIS A 123 -1.90 3.04 -7.86
C HIS A 123 -1.49 3.23 -9.34
N ASP A 124 -0.93 2.21 -9.97
CA ASP A 124 -0.41 2.26 -11.34
C ASP A 124 -1.07 1.15 -12.19
N GLN A 125 -1.86 1.58 -13.18
CA GLN A 125 -2.63 0.68 -14.05
C GLN A 125 -1.72 -0.21 -14.90
N ASP A 126 -0.63 0.35 -15.42
CA ASP A 126 0.23 -0.33 -16.38
C ASP A 126 1.06 -1.40 -15.66
N ILE A 127 1.59 -1.06 -14.47
CA ILE A 127 2.31 -2.02 -13.64
C ILE A 127 1.37 -3.13 -13.16
N ILE A 128 0.15 -2.81 -12.71
CA ILE A 128 -0.83 -3.84 -12.30
C ILE A 128 -1.15 -4.79 -13.46
N THR A 129 -1.40 -4.23 -14.64
CA THR A 129 -1.70 -5.04 -15.84
C THR A 129 -0.52 -5.94 -16.18
N TRP A 130 0.70 -5.40 -16.14
CA TRP A 130 1.91 -6.18 -16.39
C TRP A 130 2.08 -7.31 -15.37
N LEU A 131 1.98 -7.02 -14.07
CA LEU A 131 2.12 -8.02 -13.00
C LEU A 131 1.10 -9.16 -13.16
N VAL A 132 -0.15 -8.83 -13.44
CA VAL A 132 -1.21 -9.84 -13.60
C VAL A 132 -1.01 -10.67 -14.86
N HIS A 133 -0.54 -10.08 -15.97
CA HIS A 133 -0.14 -10.85 -17.16
C HIS A 133 1.04 -11.79 -16.91
N HIS A 134 1.89 -11.49 -15.93
CA HIS A 134 3.04 -12.32 -15.52
C HIS A 134 2.71 -13.28 -14.35
N GLY A 135 1.42 -13.53 -14.08
CA GLY A 135 0.99 -14.56 -13.14
C GLY A 135 0.79 -14.07 -11.69
N ALA A 136 0.76 -12.77 -11.45
CA ALA A 136 0.37 -12.24 -10.14
C ALA A 136 -1.11 -12.53 -9.85
N ARG A 137 -1.38 -13.18 -8.72
CA ARG A 137 -2.71 -13.55 -8.25
C ARG A 137 -3.45 -12.36 -7.64
N VAL A 138 -4.67 -12.12 -8.09
CA VAL A 138 -5.51 -11.03 -7.58
C VAL A 138 -6.45 -11.43 -6.44
N ASP A 139 -6.64 -12.72 -6.23
CA ASP A 139 -7.60 -13.30 -5.26
C ASP A 139 -7.17 -13.16 -3.79
N GLY A 140 -5.89 -12.83 -3.54
CA GLY A 140 -5.33 -12.70 -2.19
C GLY A 140 -4.89 -14.04 -1.56
N GLY A 141 -4.93 -15.14 -2.33
CA GLY A 141 -4.63 -16.48 -1.83
C GLY A 141 -5.82 -17.18 -1.17
N GLU A 142 -5.56 -18.35 -0.59
CA GLU A 142 -6.57 -19.24 0.03
C GLU A 142 -6.86 -18.95 1.51
N TYR A 143 -6.28 -17.89 2.08
CA TYR A 143 -6.37 -17.67 3.51
C TYR A 143 -7.80 -17.33 3.94
N ASP A 144 -8.40 -18.26 4.67
CA ASP A 144 -9.62 -18.03 5.39
C ASP A 144 -9.38 -17.00 6.49
N TYR A 145 -10.34 -16.10 6.60
CA TYR A 145 -10.26 -14.85 7.33
C TYR A 145 -9.84 -15.03 8.80
N GLU A 146 -8.61 -14.63 9.14
CA GLU A 146 -8.34 -14.07 10.47
C GLU A 146 -8.78 -12.60 10.46
N ILE A 147 -9.30 -12.16 11.60
CA ILE A 147 -9.72 -10.81 12.05
C ILE A 147 -9.09 -9.60 11.30
N PHE A 148 -7.88 -9.74 10.74
CA PHE A 148 -7.25 -8.78 9.85
C PHE A 148 -6.58 -9.49 8.66
N PRO A 149 -7.18 -9.54 7.45
CA PRO A 149 -6.52 -10.16 6.30
C PRO A 149 -5.19 -9.45 6.03
N GLN A 150 -4.09 -10.21 6.05
CA GLN A 150 -2.77 -9.74 5.64
C GLN A 150 -2.30 -10.61 4.47
N PRO A 151 -2.19 -10.05 3.25
CA PRO A 151 -2.51 -8.66 2.90
C PRO A 151 -4.03 -8.38 2.90
N ALA A 152 -4.42 -7.10 2.96
CA ALA A 152 -5.81 -6.72 2.79
C ALA A 152 -6.32 -7.15 1.39
N PRO A 153 -7.62 -7.44 1.21
CA PRO A 153 -8.16 -7.74 -0.10
C PRO A 153 -7.74 -6.68 -1.12
N LEU A 154 -7.31 -7.10 -2.30
CA LEU A 154 -6.66 -6.21 -3.27
C LEU A 154 -7.54 -5.00 -3.64
N LEU A 155 -8.86 -5.19 -3.69
CA LEU A 155 -9.81 -4.11 -3.96
C LEU A 155 -9.92 -3.08 -2.82
N GLU A 156 -9.59 -3.41 -1.57
CA GLU A 156 -9.46 -2.42 -0.49
C GLU A 156 -8.28 -1.48 -0.78
N THR A 157 -7.12 -2.05 -1.15
CA THR A 157 -5.93 -1.26 -1.51
C THR A 157 -6.16 -0.44 -2.78
N CYS A 158 -6.84 -1.01 -3.78
CA CYS A 158 -7.21 -0.30 -5.00
C CYS A 158 -8.21 0.84 -4.72
N ALA A 159 -9.21 0.65 -3.85
CA ALA A 159 -10.13 1.71 -3.47
C ALA A 159 -9.42 2.86 -2.73
N LEU A 160 -8.40 2.55 -1.92
CA LEU A 160 -7.57 3.54 -1.25
C LEU A 160 -6.68 4.31 -2.25
N GLN A 161 -6.02 3.62 -3.18
CA GLN A 161 -4.87 4.17 -3.93
C GLN A 161 -5.06 4.23 -5.45
N GLY A 162 -5.80 3.31 -6.04
CA GLY A 162 -5.98 3.18 -7.48
C GLY A 162 -7.06 4.05 -8.10
N SER A 163 -7.30 3.78 -9.39
CA SER A 163 -8.34 4.36 -10.26
C SER A 163 -9.52 3.41 -10.43
N VAL A 164 -10.65 3.90 -10.93
CA VAL A 164 -11.82 3.06 -11.27
C VAL A 164 -11.47 2.03 -12.35
N SER A 165 -10.63 2.39 -13.32
CA SER A 165 -10.16 1.47 -14.37
C SER A 165 -9.38 0.29 -13.79
N THR A 166 -8.48 0.56 -12.84
CA THR A 166 -7.73 -0.49 -12.12
C THR A 166 -8.66 -1.38 -11.32
N PHE A 167 -9.63 -0.78 -10.65
CA PHE A 167 -10.60 -1.51 -9.86
C PHE A 167 -11.44 -2.47 -10.71
N LYS A 168 -12.00 -1.99 -11.82
CA LYS A 168 -12.78 -2.80 -12.77
C LYS A 168 -11.93 -3.94 -13.34
N TYR A 169 -10.71 -3.63 -13.79
CA TYR A 169 -9.76 -4.62 -14.32
C TYR A 169 -9.46 -5.76 -13.34
N LEU A 170 -9.23 -5.42 -12.07
CA LEU A 170 -8.95 -6.39 -11.00
C LEU A 170 -10.19 -7.21 -10.64
N GLN A 171 -11.36 -6.57 -10.56
CA GLN A 171 -12.62 -7.24 -10.26
C GLN A 171 -12.99 -8.26 -11.34
N GLU A 172 -12.82 -7.92 -12.63
CA GLU A 172 -13.01 -8.84 -13.76
C GLU A 172 -12.12 -10.08 -13.69
N ARG A 173 -10.98 -10.00 -12.97
CA ARG A 173 -10.02 -11.09 -12.78
C ARG A 173 -10.21 -11.86 -11.48
N GLY A 174 -11.32 -11.59 -10.77
CA GLY A 174 -11.69 -12.30 -9.55
C GLY A 174 -11.15 -11.69 -8.26
N ALA A 175 -10.64 -10.45 -8.28
CA ALA A 175 -10.35 -9.73 -7.05
C ALA A 175 -11.64 -9.53 -6.24
N ARG A 176 -11.62 -9.90 -4.96
CA ARG A 176 -12.79 -9.86 -4.09
C ARG A 176 -12.97 -8.49 -3.45
N LEU A 177 -14.23 -8.07 -3.28
CA LEU A 177 -14.58 -6.92 -2.47
C LEU A 177 -14.25 -7.20 -1.01
N GLY A 178 -13.53 -6.27 -0.37
CA GLY A 178 -13.29 -6.33 1.06
C GLY A 178 -14.35 -5.55 1.83
N ARG A 179 -14.50 -5.85 3.12
CA ARG A 179 -15.46 -5.15 3.99
C ARG A 179 -15.19 -3.65 4.06
N ARG A 180 -13.93 -3.22 3.91
CA ARG A 180 -13.50 -1.83 4.02
C ARG A 180 -13.34 -1.10 2.69
N THR A 181 -13.78 -1.69 1.59
CA THR A 181 -13.60 -1.10 0.25
C THR A 181 -14.17 0.33 0.19
N LEU A 182 -15.42 0.54 0.65
CA LEU A 182 -16.02 1.88 0.68
C LEU A 182 -15.41 2.78 1.78
N HIS A 183 -15.08 2.22 2.93
CA HIS A 183 -14.49 2.94 4.06
C HIS A 183 -13.16 3.60 3.71
N LEU A 184 -12.27 2.86 3.06
CA LEU A 184 -10.97 3.37 2.63
C LEU A 184 -11.11 4.41 1.51
N ALA A 185 -12.04 4.22 0.57
CA ALA A 185 -12.34 5.21 -0.46
C ALA A 185 -12.86 6.53 0.17
N ALA A 186 -13.82 6.44 1.09
CA ALA A 186 -14.37 7.60 1.81
C ALA A 186 -13.29 8.35 2.61
N GLY A 187 -12.46 7.62 3.35
CA GLY A 187 -11.34 8.21 4.11
C GLY A 187 -10.27 8.84 3.21
N ALA A 188 -9.95 8.23 2.06
CA ALA A 188 -9.00 8.79 1.09
C ALA A 188 -9.53 10.07 0.43
N ALA A 189 -10.77 10.03 -0.04
CA ALA A 189 -11.48 11.19 -0.59
C ALA A 189 -11.53 12.35 0.42
N ALA A 190 -11.90 12.05 1.67
CA ALA A 190 -11.98 13.02 2.76
C ALA A 190 -10.60 13.60 3.13
N ALA A 191 -9.54 12.79 3.12
CA ALA A 191 -8.18 13.27 3.38
C ALA A 191 -7.71 14.30 2.34
N LEU A 192 -8.10 14.11 1.07
CA LEU A 192 -7.77 15.04 -0.02
C LEU A 192 -8.74 16.23 -0.12
N GLY A 193 -9.82 16.25 0.68
CA GLY A 193 -10.84 17.29 0.64
C GLY A 193 -11.57 17.36 -0.69
N VAL A 194 -11.81 16.21 -1.35
CA VAL A 194 -12.59 16.18 -2.59
C VAL A 194 -14.05 16.51 -2.29
N ASN A 195 -14.73 17.15 -3.25
CA ASN A 195 -16.16 17.41 -3.15
C ASN A 195 -16.92 16.52 -4.12
N PRO A 196 -17.60 15.45 -3.64
CA PRO A 196 -18.37 14.53 -4.49
C PRO A 196 -19.48 15.15 -5.33
N LYS A 197 -19.91 16.38 -4.99
CA LYS A 197 -21.00 17.07 -5.67
C LYS A 197 -20.58 17.94 -6.84
N MET A 198 -19.32 18.37 -6.89
CA MET A 198 -18.88 19.17 -8.03
C MET A 198 -18.68 18.24 -9.21
N GLU A 199 -19.59 18.32 -10.19
CA GLU A 199 -19.28 17.83 -11.54
C GLU A 199 -18.13 18.68 -12.08
N GLY A 200 -17.18 18.04 -12.75
CA GLY A 200 -15.97 18.69 -13.25
C GLY A 200 -16.33 19.81 -14.22
N ASP A 201 -16.37 21.05 -13.73
CA ASP A 201 -16.11 22.21 -14.57
C ASP A 201 -14.62 22.14 -14.94
N GLY A 202 -14.36 21.63 -16.14
CA GLY A 202 -13.04 21.52 -16.75
C GLY A 202 -12.45 22.88 -17.14
N THR A 203 -12.54 23.88 -16.28
CA THR A 203 -11.85 25.17 -16.44
C THR A 203 -10.87 25.38 -15.29
N VAL A 204 -9.83 24.54 -15.25
CA VAL A 204 -8.60 24.90 -14.54
C VAL A 204 -7.68 25.58 -15.55
N ASP A 205 -7.54 26.89 -15.41
CA ASP A 205 -6.52 27.67 -16.10
C ASP A 205 -5.16 27.00 -15.92
N ALA A 206 -4.53 26.71 -17.04
CA ALA A 206 -3.30 25.95 -17.13
C ALA A 206 -2.11 26.77 -16.62
N GLU A 207 -1.93 26.87 -15.31
CA GLU A 207 -0.64 27.25 -14.74
C GLU A 207 -0.22 26.37 -13.56
N VAL A 208 1.02 25.90 -13.66
CA VAL A 208 1.85 25.19 -12.68
C VAL A 208 1.72 23.65 -12.68
N SER A 209 2.77 23.02 -13.21
CA SER A 209 3.03 21.57 -13.38
C SER A 209 2.88 20.68 -12.11
N THR A 210 2.70 21.26 -10.92
CA THR A 210 2.37 20.52 -9.68
C THR A 210 0.87 20.39 -9.43
N GLY A 211 0.04 21.24 -10.06
CA GLY A 211 -1.42 21.17 -9.99
C GLY A 211 -2.00 19.94 -10.69
N SER A 212 -1.35 19.47 -11.77
CA SER A 212 -1.86 18.34 -12.57
C SER A 212 -1.96 17.04 -11.77
N LYS A 213 -0.87 16.60 -11.12
CA LYS A 213 -0.84 15.32 -10.40
C LYS A 213 -1.76 15.29 -9.17
N GLU A 214 -1.85 16.39 -8.43
CA GLU A 214 -2.76 16.48 -7.28
C GLU A 214 -4.22 16.51 -7.73
N ALA A 215 -4.53 17.25 -8.82
CA ALA A 215 -5.86 17.28 -9.40
C ALA A 215 -6.28 15.92 -9.98
N GLU A 216 -5.39 15.24 -10.69
CA GLU A 216 -5.58 13.86 -11.17
C GLU A 216 -5.87 12.92 -10.00
N ARG A 217 -5.08 13.01 -8.91
CA ARG A 217 -5.29 12.19 -7.70
C ARG A 217 -6.64 12.47 -7.05
N LYS A 218 -7.04 13.74 -6.91
CA LYS A 218 -8.36 14.13 -6.39
C LYS A 218 -9.49 13.60 -7.27
N THR A 219 -9.34 13.71 -8.59
CA THR A 219 -10.29 13.21 -9.59
C THR A 219 -10.44 11.70 -9.46
N ALA A 220 -9.33 10.95 -9.35
CA ALA A 220 -9.38 9.51 -9.16
C ALA A 220 -10.09 9.09 -7.85
N LYS A 221 -9.91 9.82 -6.74
CA LYS A 221 -10.64 9.52 -5.47
C LYS A 221 -12.11 9.90 -5.53
N LEU A 222 -12.43 11.00 -6.20
CA LEU A 222 -13.80 11.43 -6.48
C LEU A 222 -14.53 10.34 -7.28
N GLU A 223 -13.97 9.93 -8.41
CA GLU A 223 -14.52 8.91 -9.29
C GLU A 223 -14.65 7.56 -8.57
N MET A 224 -13.63 7.14 -7.82
CA MET A 224 -13.68 5.90 -7.04
C MET A 224 -14.82 5.91 -6.02
N LEU A 225 -14.95 6.99 -5.24
CA LEU A 225 -16.00 7.09 -4.23
C LEU A 225 -17.40 7.06 -4.86
N ARG A 226 -17.59 7.82 -5.95
CA ARG A 226 -18.87 7.82 -6.69
C ARG A 226 -19.16 6.45 -7.30
N PHE A 227 -18.19 5.84 -7.97
CA PHE A 227 -18.33 4.51 -8.56
C PHE A 227 -18.80 3.48 -7.52
N LEU A 228 -18.18 3.45 -6.34
CA LEU A 228 -18.51 2.47 -5.30
C LEU A 228 -19.93 2.66 -4.71
N VAL A 229 -20.42 3.88 -4.59
CA VAL A 229 -21.75 4.16 -4.01
C VAL A 229 -22.85 4.15 -5.08
N GLU A 230 -22.60 4.74 -6.25
CA GLU A 230 -23.62 4.97 -7.28
C GLU A 230 -23.74 3.80 -8.26
N GLU A 231 -22.61 3.21 -8.69
CA GLU A 231 -22.60 2.09 -9.64
C GLU A 231 -22.57 0.73 -8.92
N VAL A 232 -21.61 0.51 -8.01
CA VAL A 232 -21.47 -0.76 -7.27
C VAL A 232 -22.54 -0.91 -6.18
N LYS A 233 -23.10 0.22 -5.70
CA LYS A 233 -24.15 0.27 -4.67
C LYS A 233 -23.74 -0.42 -3.37
N LEU A 234 -22.50 -0.20 -2.94
CA LEU A 234 -22.07 -0.64 -1.62
C LEU A 234 -22.89 0.06 -0.54
N ASP A 235 -23.23 -0.70 0.51
CA ASP A 235 -23.98 -0.19 1.65
C ASP A 235 -23.17 0.89 2.39
N VAL A 236 -23.69 2.12 2.38
CA VAL A 236 -23.09 3.30 3.03
C VAL A 236 -23.09 3.22 4.55
N ASN A 237 -23.82 2.26 5.13
CA ASN A 237 -23.94 2.00 6.56
C ASN A 237 -23.24 0.71 7.01
N ALA A 238 -22.53 0.03 6.10
CA ALA A 238 -21.84 -1.21 6.41
C ALA A 238 -20.75 -1.01 7.48
N MET A 239 -20.71 -1.91 8.44
CA MET A 239 -19.65 -1.96 9.45
C MET A 239 -18.35 -2.52 8.86
N ASP A 240 -17.22 -1.90 9.18
CA ASP A 240 -15.88 -2.36 8.78
C ASP A 240 -15.45 -3.67 9.46
N THR A 241 -15.97 -3.96 10.65
CA THR A 241 -15.77 -5.20 11.41
C THR A 241 -17.00 -5.54 12.24
N ASP A 242 -17.20 -6.82 12.51
CA ASP A 242 -18.20 -7.38 13.44
C ASP A 242 -17.57 -7.75 14.81
N ILE A 243 -16.28 -7.48 15.00
CA ILE A 243 -15.51 -7.96 16.17
C ILE A 243 -15.08 -6.78 17.08
N PRO A 244 -15.32 -6.86 18.40
CA PRO A 244 -14.96 -5.79 19.35
C PRO A 244 -13.47 -5.61 19.67
N HIS A 245 -13.15 -4.42 20.22
CA HIS A 245 -11.82 -4.04 20.73
C HIS A 245 -10.68 -4.15 19.71
N HIS A 246 -10.89 -3.56 18.53
CA HIS A 246 -9.93 -3.64 17.44
C HIS A 246 -9.42 -2.27 17.03
N ALA A 247 -8.16 -2.04 17.42
CA ALA A 247 -7.41 -0.87 17.00
C ALA A 247 -7.41 -0.77 15.46
N ARG A 248 -7.80 0.40 14.93
CA ARG A 248 -7.82 0.81 13.50
C ARG A 248 -9.13 0.60 12.73
N HIS A 249 -10.21 0.23 13.41
CA HIS A 249 -11.56 0.22 12.85
C HIS A 249 -12.34 1.42 13.37
N LEU A 250 -13.02 2.15 12.48
CA LEU A 250 -13.80 3.34 12.83
C LEU A 250 -15.31 3.09 12.74
N GLY A 251 -15.74 1.95 12.21
CA GLY A 251 -17.14 1.60 12.01
C GLY A 251 -17.58 1.81 10.57
N THR A 252 -18.49 2.74 10.34
CA THR A 252 -19.11 2.98 9.02
C THR A 252 -18.23 3.87 8.12
N PRO A 253 -18.47 3.91 6.80
CA PRO A 253 -17.75 4.78 5.88
C PRO A 253 -17.77 6.27 6.27
N ILE A 254 -18.87 6.75 6.86
CA ILE A 254 -18.98 8.13 7.35
C ILE A 254 -18.03 8.40 8.52
N CYS A 255 -17.76 7.44 9.40
CA CYS A 255 -16.76 7.57 10.46
C CYS A 255 -15.34 7.75 9.88
N TYR A 256 -14.99 7.02 8.81
CA TYR A 256 -13.71 7.18 8.13
C TYR A 256 -13.53 8.56 7.48
N ALA A 257 -14.61 9.11 6.91
CA ALA A 257 -14.59 10.48 6.38
C ALA A 257 -14.51 11.52 7.50
N ALA A 258 -15.27 11.32 8.59
CA ALA A 258 -15.32 12.20 9.75
C ALA A 258 -13.98 12.30 10.50
N SER A 259 -13.15 11.25 10.43
CA SER A 259 -11.81 11.21 11.03
C SER A 259 -10.77 12.08 10.29
N LYS A 260 -11.15 12.79 9.21
CA LYS A 260 -10.25 13.60 8.38
C LYS A 260 -10.64 15.08 8.46
N SER A 261 -9.66 15.95 8.67
CA SER A 261 -9.89 17.40 8.85
C SER A 261 -10.58 18.06 7.64
N ASN A 262 -10.36 17.55 6.42
CA ASN A 262 -10.97 18.04 5.19
C ASN A 262 -12.21 17.24 4.75
N GLY A 263 -12.75 16.37 5.60
CA GLY A 263 -13.84 15.45 5.25
C GLY A 263 -15.22 16.06 5.10
N GLU A 264 -15.39 17.37 5.29
CA GLU A 264 -16.68 18.07 5.31
C GLU A 264 -17.57 17.73 4.10
N ALA A 265 -17.04 17.87 2.89
CA ALA A 265 -17.79 17.66 1.66
C ALA A 265 -18.18 16.18 1.46
N VAL A 266 -17.28 15.26 1.83
CA VAL A 266 -17.54 13.82 1.77
C VAL A 266 -18.59 13.41 2.80
N VAL A 267 -18.54 13.95 4.02
CA VAL A 267 -19.55 13.70 5.06
C VAL A 267 -20.92 14.21 4.61
N ARG A 268 -21.03 15.46 4.12
CA ARG A 268 -22.29 16.01 3.59
C ARG A 268 -22.87 15.11 2.49
N TRP A 269 -22.03 14.68 1.55
CA TRP A 269 -22.48 13.81 0.46
C TRP A 269 -22.90 12.41 0.94
N LEU A 270 -22.17 11.78 1.86
CA LEU A 270 -22.56 10.49 2.41
C LEU A 270 -23.91 10.56 3.14
N LEU A 271 -24.17 11.63 3.90
CA LEU A 271 -25.47 11.87 4.55
C LEU A 271 -26.61 11.93 3.52
N GLU A 272 -26.39 12.60 2.39
CA GLU A 272 -27.38 12.65 1.29
C GLU A 272 -27.59 11.31 0.60
N LYS A 273 -26.57 10.46 0.59
CA LYS A 273 -26.68 9.07 0.12
C LYS A 273 -27.30 8.12 1.16
N GLY A 274 -27.76 8.64 2.29
CA GLY A 274 -28.46 7.87 3.33
C GLY A 274 -27.55 7.26 4.39
N ALA A 275 -26.31 7.74 4.53
CA ALA A 275 -25.47 7.36 5.65
C ALA A 275 -26.10 7.84 6.96
N ASP A 276 -26.17 6.94 7.95
CA ASP A 276 -26.63 7.21 9.29
C ASP A 276 -25.42 7.47 10.21
N PRO A 277 -25.16 8.73 10.60
CA PRO A 277 -24.02 9.08 11.44
C PRO A 277 -24.17 8.61 12.90
N SER A 278 -25.34 8.11 13.31
CA SER A 278 -25.62 7.65 14.67
C SER A 278 -25.26 6.17 14.90
N ILE A 279 -24.93 5.43 13.82
CA ILE A 279 -24.46 4.05 13.92
C ILE A 279 -23.15 4.02 14.70
N LYS A 280 -23.16 3.27 15.80
CA LYS A 280 -22.00 3.11 16.68
C LYS A 280 -21.15 1.95 16.21
N ASN A 281 -19.84 2.16 16.25
CA ASN A 281 -18.87 1.11 16.04
C ASN A 281 -18.81 0.16 17.25
N MET A 282 -17.93 -0.84 17.20
CA MET A 282 -17.79 -1.84 18.28
C MET A 282 -17.23 -1.29 19.60
N GLU A 283 -16.74 -0.06 19.61
CA GLU A 283 -16.30 0.68 20.80
C GLU A 283 -17.36 1.67 21.31
N GLY A 284 -18.53 1.70 20.67
CA GLY A 284 -19.61 2.62 21.00
C GLY A 284 -19.45 4.03 20.42
N ALA A 285 -18.45 4.24 19.55
CA ALA A 285 -18.19 5.52 18.90
C ALA A 285 -18.98 5.65 17.58
N ASP A 286 -19.71 6.74 17.45
CA ASP A 286 -20.40 7.15 16.23
C ASP A 286 -19.57 8.19 15.45
N ALA A 287 -20.12 8.73 14.35
CA ALA A 287 -19.39 9.69 13.53
C ALA A 287 -19.04 10.99 14.28
N GLU A 288 -19.92 11.45 15.18
CA GLU A 288 -19.72 12.67 15.98
C GLU A 288 -18.54 12.47 16.96
N TYR A 289 -18.53 11.33 17.66
CA TYR A 289 -17.43 10.94 18.54
C TYR A 289 -16.11 10.86 17.77
N VAL A 290 -16.08 10.17 16.63
CA VAL A 290 -14.86 10.00 15.83
C VAL A 290 -14.31 11.34 15.36
N ALA A 291 -15.16 12.24 14.86
CA ALA A 291 -14.74 13.58 14.45
C ALA A 291 -14.13 14.37 15.62
N LYS A 292 -14.74 14.30 16.80
CA LYS A 292 -14.26 14.98 18.01
C LYS A 292 -12.93 14.42 18.51
N ASP A 293 -12.81 13.10 18.57
CA ASP A 293 -11.59 12.40 19.02
C ASP A 293 -10.39 12.72 18.12
N HIS A 294 -10.63 12.88 16.82
CA HIS A 294 -9.61 13.24 15.83
C HIS A 294 -9.41 14.76 15.65
N GLY A 295 -10.12 15.60 16.41
CA GLY A 295 -10.03 17.07 16.30
C GLY A 295 -10.49 17.63 14.95
N CYS A 296 -11.42 16.96 14.28
CA CYS A 296 -11.90 17.30 12.94
C CYS A 296 -13.13 18.21 13.01
N GLU A 297 -12.90 19.51 13.23
CA GLU A 297 -13.95 20.51 13.47
C GLU A 297 -14.95 20.67 12.32
N LYS A 298 -14.49 20.64 11.06
CA LYS A 298 -15.38 20.82 9.90
C LYS A 298 -16.38 19.66 9.76
N PRO A 299 -15.96 18.38 9.69
CA PRO A 299 -16.90 17.26 9.78
C PRO A 299 -17.81 17.32 11.02
N LEU A 300 -17.26 17.66 12.19
CA LEU A 300 -18.02 17.75 13.43
C LEU A 300 -19.17 18.78 13.34
N GLY A 301 -18.92 19.93 12.70
CA GLY A 301 -19.94 20.94 12.44
C GLY A 301 -21.11 20.38 11.61
N VAL A 302 -20.80 19.69 10.50
CA VAL A 302 -21.81 19.06 9.63
C VAL A 302 -22.67 18.06 10.39
N LEU A 303 -22.04 17.22 11.22
CA LEU A 303 -22.72 16.15 11.95
C LEU A 303 -23.68 16.74 13.01
N LYS A 304 -23.27 17.83 13.68
CA LYS A 304 -24.13 18.57 14.62
C LYS A 304 -25.29 19.27 13.93
N GLU A 305 -25.05 19.90 12.77
CA GLU A 305 -26.10 20.50 11.94
C GLU A 305 -27.15 19.45 11.55
N TRP A 306 -26.70 18.29 11.07
CA TRP A 306 -27.57 17.19 10.68
C TRP A 306 -28.42 16.68 11.85
N LYS A 307 -27.82 16.51 13.03
CA LYS A 307 -28.50 16.04 14.24
C LYS A 307 -29.56 17.03 14.73
N ALA A 308 -29.22 18.32 14.79
CA ALA A 308 -30.16 19.37 15.16
C ALA A 308 -31.34 19.47 14.16
N ALA A 309 -31.08 19.28 12.86
CA ALA A 309 -32.15 19.26 11.85
C ALA A 309 -33.10 18.06 12.01
N LYS A 310 -32.56 16.89 12.41
CA LYS A 310 -33.37 15.71 12.71
C LYS A 310 -34.27 15.90 13.93
N GLU A 311 -33.72 16.42 15.03
CA GLU A 311 -34.46 16.71 16.26
C GLU A 311 -35.58 17.76 16.06
N GLN A 312 -35.47 18.63 15.06
CA GLN A 312 -36.51 19.61 14.69
C GLN A 312 -37.59 19.04 13.76
N SER A 313 -37.32 17.88 13.13
CA SER A 313 -38.22 17.21 12.18
C SER A 313 -39.04 16.07 12.79
N GLU A 314 -38.74 15.70 14.04
CA GLU A 314 -39.44 14.71 14.87
C GLU A 314 -40.40 15.38 15.86
#